data_AF-A0A0G4PKE1-F1
#
_entry.id   AF-A0A0G4PKE1-F1
#
_cell.length_a   1.000
_cell.length_b   1.000
_cell.length_c   1.000
_cell.angle_alpha   90.00
_cell.angle_beta   90.00
_cell.angle_gamma   90.00
#
_symmetry.space_group_name_H-M   'P 1'
#
loop_
_entity.id
_entity.type
_entity.pdbx_description
1 polymer ?
#
loop_
_entity_poly.entity_id
_entity_poly.type
_entity_poly.pdbx_seq_one_letter_code
_entity_poly.pdbx_strand_id
1 'polypeptide(L)'
;MPFATDILTDPSISASARQQALNRIHSDPGLPQSSTTSSFWTLGPHSFSQGAAKPLPKEADIVIIGSGVTGAAIARTLLQNRAANPSSTSHPSVLMLEARTVCSGATGRNGGHILETADDYGEFADAFGVDAARKLIRFRLAHLQEMLTVAEELGIATEAQARKVQFLSVYFGDEPWNAALERMHRFKEGMPEESAEWTSYEGDAIPRELCLTRARGVIAGPAGALWPYKFVIGVLTRLLADFPDDFRVEENTPVTAIHDDTSANGPRYKVETSRGTIAARHVIHCTNAHVSHLVPGFRGRIFPVRGQMSAQTPGDNFPNQAADHSWIFNYDRGFDYMTQLPEGQMMLGGGFAQGEAGGLADLGISTDSDLSLYIDIHLSGALRAIFGAKDWGCVQGEPVQAMWTGSMAFSSDGFPWVGQLPGAVTAV
;
A
#
# COMPACT_ATOMS: atom_id res chain seq x y z
N MET A 1 -10.26 11.36 8.28
CA MET A 1 -9.58 10.14 8.74
C MET A 1 -9.43 10.26 10.24
N PRO A 2 -10.10 9.39 11.03
CA PRO A 2 -10.15 9.49 12.48
C PRO A 2 -8.76 9.72 13.11
N PHE A 3 -7.76 8.90 12.76
CA PHE A 3 -6.42 9.00 13.35
C PHE A 3 -5.74 10.36 13.14
N ALA A 4 -5.85 10.95 11.94
CA ALA A 4 -5.20 12.24 11.65
C ALA A 4 -5.91 13.38 12.39
N THR A 5 -7.25 13.31 12.51
CA THR A 5 -8.03 14.26 13.29
C THR A 5 -7.71 14.15 14.77
N ASP A 6 -7.58 12.94 15.32
CA ASP A 6 -7.24 12.70 16.72
C ASP A 6 -5.87 13.31 17.06
N ILE A 7 -4.87 13.07 16.21
CA ILE A 7 -3.53 13.66 16.38
C ILE A 7 -3.58 15.20 16.28
N LEU A 8 -4.26 15.76 15.27
CA LEU A 8 -4.33 17.21 15.08
C LEU A 8 -5.14 17.93 16.16
N THR A 9 -5.98 17.21 16.90
CA THR A 9 -6.81 17.77 17.98
C THR A 9 -6.27 17.47 19.38
N ASP A 10 -5.22 16.65 19.51
CA ASP A 10 -4.59 16.31 20.78
C ASP A 10 -4.10 17.60 21.50
N PRO A 11 -4.63 17.89 22.71
CA PRO A 11 -4.28 19.10 23.45
C PRO A 11 -2.84 19.09 23.98
N SER A 12 -2.19 17.93 24.06
CA SER A 12 -0.78 17.81 24.45
C SER A 12 0.19 18.30 23.37
N ILE A 13 -0.28 18.39 22.11
CA ILE A 13 0.52 18.85 20.99
C ILE A 13 0.48 20.38 20.89
N SER A 14 1.66 21.00 20.88
CA SER A 14 1.79 22.45 20.74
C SER A 14 1.10 22.99 19.48
N ALA A 15 0.52 24.19 19.57
CA ALA A 15 -0.13 24.83 18.43
C ALA A 15 0.84 25.02 17.24
N SER A 16 2.12 25.28 17.52
CA SER A 16 3.17 25.42 16.49
C SER A 16 3.37 24.11 15.72
N ALA A 17 3.52 22.98 16.41
CA ALA A 17 3.70 21.67 15.78
C ALA A 17 2.48 21.27 14.93
N ARG A 18 1.27 21.51 15.44
CA ARG A 18 0.02 21.30 14.68
C ARG A 18 -0.03 22.15 13.41
N GLN A 19 0.31 23.43 13.52
CA GLN A 19 0.33 24.32 12.36
C GLN A 19 1.37 23.89 11.32
N GLN A 20 2.53 23.40 11.73
CA GLN A 20 3.53 22.86 10.81
C GLN A 20 3.01 21.62 10.05
N ALA A 21 2.33 20.71 10.74
CA ALA A 21 1.70 19.55 10.09
C ALA A 21 0.60 19.96 9.10
N LEU A 22 -0.28 20.91 9.50
CA LEU A 22 -1.30 21.46 8.60
C LEU A 22 -0.69 22.13 7.37
N ASN A 23 0.38 22.90 7.55
CA ASN A 23 1.09 23.53 6.43
C ASN A 23 1.60 22.48 5.44
N ARG A 24 2.14 21.35 5.92
CA ARG A 24 2.56 20.24 5.07
C ARG A 24 1.37 19.57 4.35
N ILE A 25 0.29 19.29 5.07
CA ILE A 25 -0.95 18.68 4.54
C ILE A 25 -1.55 19.50 3.39
N HIS A 26 -1.48 20.83 3.48
CA HIS A 26 -1.98 21.76 2.46
C HIS A 26 -0.96 22.15 1.39
N SER A 27 0.31 21.72 1.53
CA SER A 27 1.37 22.05 0.57
C SER A 27 1.27 21.21 -0.71
N ASP A 28 1.99 21.63 -1.74
CA ASP A 28 2.20 20.82 -2.93
C ASP A 28 3.15 19.66 -2.59
N PRO A 29 2.73 18.39 -2.71
CA PRO A 29 3.62 17.25 -2.44
C PRO A 29 4.78 17.15 -3.44
N GLY A 30 4.69 17.85 -4.58
CA GLY A 30 5.69 17.85 -5.64
C GLY A 30 5.79 16.51 -6.38
N LEU A 31 6.75 16.45 -7.30
CA LEU A 31 7.15 15.18 -7.92
C LEU A 31 7.91 14.28 -6.92
N PRO A 32 7.89 12.96 -7.11
CA PRO A 32 8.75 12.05 -6.35
C PRO A 32 10.23 12.46 -6.47
N GLN A 33 10.93 12.50 -5.33
CA GLN A 33 12.36 12.85 -5.30
C GLN A 33 13.21 11.70 -5.83
N SER A 34 14.39 12.02 -6.38
CA SER A 34 15.34 11.00 -6.87
C SER A 34 16.12 10.30 -5.75
N SER A 35 16.38 11.00 -4.64
CA SER A 35 17.03 10.42 -3.47
C SER A 35 16.00 9.72 -2.59
N THR A 36 16.23 8.45 -2.28
CA THR A 36 15.26 7.60 -1.58
C THR A 36 16.01 6.64 -0.66
N THR A 37 15.40 6.28 0.46
CA THR A 37 15.83 5.11 1.25
C THR A 37 15.80 3.83 0.40
N SER A 38 16.61 2.83 0.72
CA SER A 38 16.70 1.59 -0.04
C SER A 38 15.69 0.57 0.48
N SER A 39 14.63 0.29 -0.29
CA SER A 39 13.65 -0.73 0.10
C SER A 39 14.19 -2.14 -0.15
N PHE A 40 14.03 -3.02 0.85
CA PHE A 40 14.39 -4.42 0.73
C PHE A 40 13.69 -5.11 -0.46
N TRP A 41 12.44 -4.72 -0.74
CA TRP A 41 11.65 -5.28 -1.83
C TRP A 41 12.25 -5.03 -3.23
N THR A 42 13.08 -4.01 -3.35
CA THR A 42 13.73 -3.61 -4.61
C THR A 42 15.17 -4.11 -4.71
N LEU A 43 15.65 -4.89 -3.72
CA LEU A 43 16.99 -5.46 -3.75
C LEU A 43 17.08 -6.61 -4.75
N GLY A 44 18.04 -6.49 -5.66
CA GLY A 44 18.35 -7.50 -6.67
C GLY A 44 18.20 -6.96 -8.10
N PRO A 45 18.94 -7.54 -9.07
CA PRO A 45 18.78 -7.19 -10.46
C PRO A 45 17.42 -7.70 -10.94
N HIS A 46 16.51 -6.79 -11.27
CA HIS A 46 15.26 -7.13 -11.94
C HIS A 46 15.34 -6.72 -13.40
N SER A 47 15.06 -7.68 -14.28
CA SER A 47 15.12 -7.52 -15.73
C SER A 47 13.90 -6.77 -16.28
N PHE A 48 13.39 -5.76 -15.55
CA PHE A 48 12.51 -4.78 -16.16
C PHE A 48 13.37 -3.82 -16.99
N SER A 49 13.94 -4.32 -18.08
CA SER A 49 14.77 -3.55 -18.99
C SER A 49 14.06 -3.49 -20.33
N GLN A 50 13.49 -2.33 -20.65
CA GLN A 50 12.94 -2.06 -21.99
C GLN A 50 14.02 -1.74 -23.03
N GLY A 51 15.31 -1.92 -22.69
CA GLY A 51 16.44 -1.50 -23.51
C GLY A 51 16.70 0.01 -23.44
N ALA A 52 17.39 0.55 -24.44
CA ALA A 52 17.70 1.99 -24.50
C ALA A 52 16.41 2.83 -24.57
N ALA A 53 16.43 4.01 -23.94
CA ALA A 53 15.31 4.94 -23.95
C ALA A 53 14.87 5.26 -25.38
N LYS A 54 13.68 4.79 -25.75
CA LYS A 54 13.07 5.08 -27.05
C LYS A 54 12.42 6.47 -27.03
N PRO A 55 12.31 7.18 -28.17
CA PRO A 55 11.52 8.41 -28.24
C PRO A 55 10.09 8.17 -27.76
N LEU A 56 9.52 9.11 -27.00
CA LEU A 56 8.12 9.03 -26.57
C LEU A 56 7.19 9.00 -27.79
N PRO A 57 6.09 8.23 -27.75
CA PRO A 57 5.08 8.31 -28.80
C PRO A 57 4.41 9.70 -28.75
N LYS A 58 3.99 10.22 -29.90
CA LYS A 58 3.31 11.53 -29.97
C LYS A 58 1.86 11.47 -29.50
N GLU A 59 1.24 10.28 -29.58
CA GLU A 59 -0.15 10.02 -29.19
C GLU A 59 -0.23 8.69 -28.44
N ALA A 60 -1.22 8.54 -27.56
CA ALA A 60 -1.69 7.28 -27.00
C ALA A 60 -3.20 7.38 -26.74
N ASP A 61 -3.96 6.28 -26.71
CA ASP A 61 -5.38 6.37 -26.35
C ASP A 61 -5.55 6.73 -24.86
N ILE A 62 -4.80 6.03 -24.01
CA ILE A 62 -4.88 6.12 -22.56
C ILE A 62 -3.47 6.30 -22.01
N VAL A 63 -3.29 7.35 -21.21
CA VAL A 63 -2.08 7.55 -20.41
C VAL A 63 -2.37 7.20 -18.96
N ILE A 64 -1.62 6.27 -18.40
CA ILE A 64 -1.64 5.92 -16.96
C ILE A 64 -0.42 6.57 -16.31
N ILE A 65 -0.63 7.35 -15.24
CA ILE A 65 0.46 8.01 -14.52
C ILE A 65 0.72 7.28 -13.21
N GLY A 66 1.85 6.59 -13.11
CA GLY A 66 2.25 5.78 -11.96
C GLY A 66 2.15 4.27 -12.23
N SER A 67 3.23 3.56 -11.90
CA SER A 67 3.42 2.14 -12.19
C SER A 67 3.23 1.19 -11.00
N GLY A 68 2.65 1.68 -9.90
CA GLY A 68 2.29 0.86 -8.75
C GLY A 68 1.13 -0.11 -9.04
N VAL A 69 0.67 -0.82 -8.01
CA VAL A 69 -0.37 -1.85 -8.12
C VAL A 69 -1.65 -1.36 -8.82
N THR A 70 -2.09 -0.13 -8.54
CA THR A 70 -3.27 0.49 -9.19
C THR A 70 -3.05 0.65 -10.70
N GLY A 71 -1.90 1.18 -11.11
CA GLY A 71 -1.58 1.37 -12.52
C GLY A 71 -1.46 0.04 -13.27
N ALA A 72 -0.81 -0.96 -12.67
CA ALA A 72 -0.68 -2.29 -13.24
C ALA A 72 -2.03 -3.02 -13.39
N ALA A 73 -2.89 -2.95 -12.37
CA ALA A 73 -4.23 -3.56 -12.41
C ALA A 73 -5.13 -2.91 -13.49
N ILE A 74 -5.08 -1.59 -13.62
CA ILE A 74 -5.81 -0.85 -14.66
C ILE A 74 -5.28 -1.21 -16.05
N ALA A 75 -3.95 -1.20 -16.25
CA ALA A 75 -3.34 -1.57 -17.51
C ALA A 75 -3.75 -2.99 -17.94
N ARG A 76 -3.65 -3.97 -17.02
CA ARG A 76 -4.08 -5.36 -17.25
C ARG A 76 -5.51 -5.43 -17.73
N THR A 77 -6.43 -4.78 -17.01
CA THR A 77 -7.86 -4.78 -17.33
C THR A 77 -8.15 -4.15 -18.68
N LEU A 78 -7.52 -3.02 -18.99
CA LEU A 78 -7.71 -2.33 -20.27
C LEU A 78 -7.20 -3.17 -21.46
N LEU A 79 -6.01 -3.76 -21.33
CA LEU A 79 -5.38 -4.55 -22.39
C LEU A 79 -6.13 -5.87 -22.64
N GLN A 80 -6.57 -6.55 -21.59
CA GLN A 80 -7.39 -7.77 -21.72
C GLN A 80 -8.72 -7.50 -22.44
N ASN A 81 -9.40 -6.40 -22.11
CA ASN A 81 -10.63 -6.00 -22.80
C ASN A 81 -10.37 -5.57 -24.25
N ARG A 82 -9.20 -5.01 -24.54
CA ARG A 82 -8.80 -4.62 -25.90
C ARG A 82 -8.41 -5.82 -26.76
N ALA A 83 -7.82 -6.87 -26.20
CA ALA A 83 -7.54 -8.12 -26.93
C ALA A 83 -8.80 -8.68 -27.62
N ALA A 84 -9.97 -8.46 -27.02
CA ALA A 84 -11.26 -8.84 -27.59
C ALA A 84 -11.73 -7.94 -28.75
N ASN A 85 -11.15 -6.73 -28.90
CA ASN A 85 -11.52 -5.72 -29.90
C ASN A 85 -10.27 -4.99 -30.45
N PRO A 86 -9.42 -5.67 -31.25
CA PRO A 86 -8.19 -5.10 -31.76
C PRO A 86 -8.47 -3.96 -32.75
N SER A 87 -7.77 -2.85 -32.58
CA SER A 87 -7.76 -1.72 -33.53
C SER A 87 -6.33 -1.49 -34.01
N SER A 88 -6.12 -1.46 -35.33
CA SER A 88 -4.80 -1.16 -35.89
C SER A 88 -4.53 0.35 -35.78
N THR A 89 -3.72 0.77 -34.82
CA THR A 89 -3.25 2.15 -34.64
C THR A 89 -1.73 2.22 -34.80
N SER A 90 -1.20 3.40 -35.16
CA SER A 90 0.25 3.64 -35.25
C SER A 90 0.90 4.00 -33.90
N HIS A 91 0.11 4.00 -32.83
CA HIS A 91 0.51 4.37 -31.48
C HIS A 91 0.01 3.31 -30.48
N PRO A 92 0.68 3.16 -29.31
CA PRO A 92 0.19 2.28 -28.26
C PRO A 92 -1.17 2.77 -27.77
N SER A 93 -2.03 1.87 -27.30
CA SER A 93 -3.26 2.32 -26.64
C SER A 93 -3.07 2.64 -25.19
N VAL A 94 -2.19 1.92 -24.51
CA VAL A 94 -1.89 2.18 -23.11
C VAL A 94 -0.43 2.57 -22.99
N LEU A 95 -0.19 3.83 -22.62
CA LEU A 95 1.12 4.33 -22.24
C LEU A 95 1.15 4.56 -20.73
N MET A 96 2.00 3.84 -20.01
CA MET A 96 2.24 4.05 -18.59
C MET A 96 3.49 4.90 -18.40
N LEU A 97 3.39 5.98 -17.64
CA LEU A 97 4.48 6.90 -17.33
C LEU A 97 4.84 6.80 -15.85
N GLU A 98 6.11 6.58 -15.56
CA GLU A 98 6.65 6.50 -14.19
C GLU A 98 7.73 7.56 -14.00
N ALA A 99 7.63 8.31 -12.89
CA ALA A 99 8.56 9.40 -12.59
C ALA A 99 9.95 8.89 -12.20
N ARG A 100 10.02 7.71 -11.56
CA ARG A 100 11.25 7.03 -11.15
C ARG A 100 11.42 5.72 -11.94
N THR A 101 11.82 4.64 -11.26
CA THR A 101 11.76 3.28 -11.78
C THR A 101 10.43 2.62 -11.44
N VAL A 102 10.07 1.60 -12.21
CA VAL A 102 8.79 0.89 -12.08
C VAL A 102 8.60 0.38 -10.66
N CYS A 103 7.40 0.59 -10.12
CA CYS A 103 6.96 0.11 -8.81
C CYS A 103 7.83 0.58 -7.61
N SER A 104 8.70 1.59 -7.79
CA SER A 104 9.60 2.07 -6.72
C SER A 104 8.94 2.93 -5.63
N GLY A 105 7.69 3.35 -5.85
CA GLY A 105 6.89 4.13 -4.90
C GLY A 105 6.23 3.27 -3.82
N ALA A 106 5.07 3.71 -3.32
CA ALA A 106 4.38 3.10 -2.17
C ALA A 106 4.21 1.57 -2.26
N THR A 107 3.88 1.05 -3.44
CA THR A 107 3.70 -0.41 -3.64
C THR A 107 4.98 -1.18 -3.35
N GLY A 108 6.13 -0.72 -3.85
CA GLY A 108 7.42 -1.37 -3.59
C GLY A 108 7.99 -1.09 -2.21
N ARG A 109 7.21 -0.50 -1.28
CA ARG A 109 7.69 -0.03 0.03
C ARG A 109 6.77 -0.43 1.19
N ASN A 110 5.76 -1.27 0.96
CA ASN A 110 4.73 -1.67 1.94
C ASN A 110 5.09 -2.97 2.72
N GLY A 111 4.13 -3.56 3.43
CA GLY A 111 4.32 -4.79 4.24
C GLY A 111 4.17 -6.13 3.54
N GLY A 112 3.75 -6.16 2.27
CA GLY A 112 3.49 -7.41 1.54
C GLY A 112 2.24 -8.16 1.99
N HIS A 113 1.34 -7.54 2.76
CA HIS A 113 0.05 -8.14 3.19
C HIS A 113 -1.04 -8.05 2.13
N ILE A 114 -1.87 -9.09 2.09
CA ILE A 114 -3.19 -9.09 1.46
C ILE A 114 -4.18 -9.40 2.59
N LEU A 115 -4.79 -8.37 3.16
CA LEU A 115 -5.51 -8.53 4.43
C LEU A 115 -6.75 -7.63 4.48
N GLU A 116 -7.81 -8.21 5.05
CA GLU A 116 -8.96 -7.51 5.61
C GLU A 116 -9.26 -8.10 7.00
N THR A 117 -9.69 -7.25 7.94
CA THR A 117 -9.99 -7.61 9.32
C THR A 117 -11.49 -7.44 9.62
N ALA A 118 -11.90 -7.78 10.84
CA ALA A 118 -13.27 -7.55 11.30
C ALA A 118 -13.50 -6.11 11.78
N ASP A 119 -12.47 -5.25 11.76
CA ASP A 119 -12.46 -3.99 12.50
C ASP A 119 -13.52 -3.00 12.01
N ASP A 120 -13.69 -2.88 10.69
CA ASP A 120 -14.47 -1.80 10.08
C ASP A 120 -15.95 -2.15 9.84
N TYR A 121 -16.36 -3.43 9.94
CA TYR A 121 -17.72 -3.85 9.57
C TYR A 121 -18.79 -3.09 10.38
N GLY A 122 -18.62 -3.04 11.70
CA GLY A 122 -19.57 -2.38 12.58
C GLY A 122 -19.68 -0.87 12.30
N GLU A 123 -18.53 -0.22 12.12
CA GLU A 123 -18.46 1.20 11.81
C GLU A 123 -19.11 1.53 10.47
N PHE A 124 -18.90 0.71 9.44
CA PHE A 124 -19.58 0.89 8.15
C PHE A 124 -21.08 0.63 8.23
N ALA A 125 -21.51 -0.34 9.04
CA ALA A 125 -22.93 -0.60 9.23
C ALA A 125 -23.63 0.58 9.90
N ASP A 126 -22.98 1.22 10.88
CA ASP A 126 -23.51 2.40 11.56
C ASP A 126 -23.52 3.63 10.65
N ALA A 127 -22.45 3.84 9.85
CA ALA A 127 -22.31 5.02 9.01
C ALA A 127 -23.15 4.97 7.72
N PHE A 128 -23.27 3.80 7.09
CA PHE A 128 -23.85 3.66 5.74
C PHE A 128 -25.00 2.66 5.66
N GLY A 129 -25.33 1.98 6.75
CA GLY A 129 -26.28 0.88 6.78
C GLY A 129 -25.68 -0.46 6.39
N VAL A 130 -26.32 -1.52 6.86
CA VAL A 130 -25.86 -2.92 6.76
C VAL A 130 -25.57 -3.36 5.33
N ASP A 131 -26.42 -2.99 4.36
CA ASP A 131 -26.24 -3.41 2.96
C ASP A 131 -25.01 -2.79 2.31
N ALA A 132 -24.70 -1.54 2.63
CA ALA A 132 -23.50 -0.87 2.14
C ALA A 132 -22.25 -1.47 2.79
N ALA A 133 -22.29 -1.70 4.11
CA ALA A 133 -21.20 -2.35 4.85
C ALA A 133 -20.87 -3.73 4.26
N ARG A 134 -21.89 -4.57 4.03
CA ARG A 134 -21.70 -5.89 3.41
C ARG A 134 -21.06 -5.82 2.03
N LYS A 135 -21.49 -4.88 1.19
CA LYS A 135 -20.89 -4.68 -0.14
C LYS A 135 -19.41 -4.28 -0.04
N LEU A 136 -19.09 -3.34 0.84
CA LEU A 136 -17.71 -2.87 1.05
C LEU A 136 -16.81 -3.98 1.57
N ILE A 137 -17.24 -4.69 2.61
CA ILE A 137 -16.44 -5.78 3.22
C ILE A 137 -16.27 -6.94 2.23
N ARG A 138 -17.32 -7.34 1.49
CA ARG A 138 -17.18 -8.36 0.43
C ARG A 138 -16.17 -7.94 -0.64
N PHE A 139 -16.22 -6.69 -1.08
CA PHE A 139 -15.27 -6.16 -2.06
C PHE A 139 -13.84 -6.24 -1.53
N ARG A 140 -13.60 -5.87 -0.28
CA ARG A 140 -12.27 -5.93 0.35
C ARG A 140 -11.79 -7.36 0.54
N LEU A 141 -12.62 -8.25 1.09
CA LEU A 141 -12.31 -9.69 1.25
C LEU A 141 -11.96 -10.39 -0.08
N ALA A 142 -12.62 -10.02 -1.18
CA ALA A 142 -12.37 -10.62 -2.49
C ALA A 142 -10.93 -10.41 -3.01
N HIS A 143 -10.21 -9.39 -2.53
CA HIS A 143 -8.84 -9.11 -2.98
C HIS A 143 -7.86 -10.24 -2.65
N LEU A 144 -8.10 -11.00 -1.57
CA LEU A 144 -7.24 -12.14 -1.26
C LEU A 144 -7.26 -13.17 -2.40
N GLN A 145 -8.45 -13.60 -2.80
CA GLN A 145 -8.57 -14.57 -3.87
C GLN A 145 -8.12 -13.99 -5.22
N GLU A 146 -8.50 -12.74 -5.53
CA GLU A 146 -8.15 -12.10 -6.80
C GLU A 146 -6.63 -11.99 -6.99
N MET A 147 -5.90 -11.52 -5.99
CA MET A 147 -4.45 -11.35 -6.08
C MET A 147 -3.73 -12.70 -6.26
N LEU A 148 -4.17 -13.75 -5.57
CA LEU A 148 -3.63 -15.10 -5.73
C LEU A 148 -3.95 -15.68 -7.12
N THR A 149 -5.20 -15.53 -7.59
CA THR A 149 -5.61 -15.96 -8.93
C THR A 149 -4.78 -15.27 -10.01
N VAL A 150 -4.59 -13.95 -9.92
CA VAL A 150 -3.75 -13.21 -10.88
C VAL A 150 -2.30 -13.71 -10.86
N ALA A 151 -1.75 -14.02 -9.68
CA ALA A 151 -0.39 -14.54 -9.58
C ALA A 151 -0.25 -15.89 -10.28
N GLU A 152 -1.24 -16.78 -10.12
CA GLU A 152 -1.27 -18.11 -10.77
C GLU A 152 -1.48 -18.01 -12.28
N GLU A 153 -2.45 -17.20 -12.73
CA GLU A 153 -2.78 -17.01 -14.15
C GLU A 153 -1.58 -16.50 -14.96
N LEU A 154 -0.75 -15.65 -14.36
CA LEU A 154 0.44 -15.10 -15.00
C LEU A 154 1.70 -15.96 -14.79
N GLY A 155 1.60 -17.04 -14.00
CA GLY A 155 2.73 -17.92 -13.68
C GLY A 155 3.79 -17.27 -12.80
N ILE A 156 3.42 -16.28 -11.99
CA ILE A 156 4.34 -15.49 -11.14
C ILE A 156 4.20 -15.79 -9.65
N ALA A 157 3.30 -16.69 -9.24
CA ALA A 157 3.02 -17.00 -7.83
C ALA A 157 4.28 -17.34 -7.02
N THR A 158 5.15 -18.20 -7.54
CA THR A 158 6.41 -18.59 -6.88
C THR A 158 7.39 -17.42 -6.76
N GLU A 159 7.63 -16.68 -7.84
CA GLU A 159 8.59 -15.56 -7.84
C GLU A 159 8.10 -14.41 -6.94
N ALA A 160 6.81 -14.10 -7.01
CA ALA A 160 6.16 -13.12 -6.16
C ALA A 160 5.89 -13.64 -4.74
N GLN A 161 6.21 -14.90 -4.43
CA GLN A 161 5.95 -15.55 -3.15
C GLN A 161 4.49 -15.39 -2.67
N ALA A 162 3.54 -15.31 -3.61
CA ALA A 162 2.14 -15.05 -3.36
C ALA A 162 1.47 -16.31 -2.79
N ARG A 163 0.91 -16.19 -1.59
CA ARG A 163 0.35 -17.34 -0.86
C ARG A 163 -0.75 -16.95 0.10
N LYS A 164 -1.68 -17.87 0.36
CA LYS A 164 -2.67 -17.76 1.44
C LYS A 164 -1.99 -18.11 2.77
N VAL A 165 -2.27 -17.33 3.81
CA VAL A 165 -1.83 -17.53 5.20
C VAL A 165 -3.00 -17.21 6.15
N GLN A 166 -2.83 -17.44 7.44
CA GLN A 166 -3.73 -16.94 8.48
C GLN A 166 -3.11 -15.69 9.12
N PHE A 167 -3.81 -14.56 9.11
CA PHE A 167 -3.35 -13.42 9.91
C PHE A 167 -3.63 -13.66 11.39
N LEU A 168 -2.77 -13.11 12.23
CA LEU A 168 -2.90 -13.07 13.68
C LEU A 168 -2.92 -11.62 14.12
N SER A 169 -4.11 -11.10 14.45
CA SER A 169 -4.28 -9.78 15.06
C SER A 169 -4.15 -9.93 16.57
N VAL A 170 -2.98 -9.54 17.08
CA VAL A 170 -2.54 -9.72 18.47
C VAL A 170 -2.89 -8.47 19.27
N TYR A 171 -3.46 -8.65 20.46
CA TYR A 171 -3.81 -7.57 21.39
C TYR A 171 -3.09 -7.78 22.71
N PHE A 172 -2.51 -6.73 23.29
CA PHE A 172 -1.74 -6.81 24.54
C PHE A 172 -2.49 -6.30 25.78
N GLY A 173 -3.47 -5.40 25.59
CA GLY A 173 -4.26 -4.79 26.68
C GLY A 173 -5.70 -5.32 26.75
N ASP A 174 -6.32 -5.22 27.92
CA ASP A 174 -7.72 -5.64 28.14
C ASP A 174 -8.72 -4.81 27.33
N GLU A 175 -8.58 -3.48 27.34
CA GLU A 175 -9.47 -2.58 26.62
C GLU A 175 -9.46 -2.81 25.09
N PRO A 176 -8.30 -2.78 24.39
CA PRO A 176 -8.29 -3.03 22.96
C PRO A 176 -8.72 -4.47 22.61
N TRP A 177 -8.48 -5.45 23.49
CA TRP A 177 -8.97 -6.82 23.31
C TRP A 177 -10.49 -6.91 23.35
N ASN A 178 -11.12 -6.35 24.39
CA ASN A 178 -12.58 -6.36 24.52
C ASN A 178 -13.24 -5.62 23.35
N ALA A 179 -12.69 -4.47 22.93
CA ALA A 179 -13.18 -3.76 21.75
C ALA A 179 -13.03 -4.58 20.45
N ALA A 180 -12.00 -5.40 20.32
CA ALA A 180 -11.82 -6.30 19.19
C ALA A 180 -12.84 -7.44 19.17
N LEU A 181 -13.15 -8.03 20.34
CA LEU A 181 -14.19 -9.04 20.47
C LEU A 181 -15.58 -8.50 20.07
N GLU A 182 -15.92 -7.28 20.48
CA GLU A 182 -17.18 -6.63 20.06
C GLU A 182 -17.24 -6.42 18.54
N ARG A 183 -16.15 -5.93 17.94
CA ARG A 183 -16.05 -5.77 16.46
C ARG A 183 -16.20 -7.10 15.74
N MET A 184 -15.51 -8.14 16.21
CA MET A 184 -15.61 -9.50 15.67
C MET A 184 -17.02 -10.07 15.82
N HIS A 185 -17.68 -9.85 16.96
CA HIS A 185 -19.06 -10.28 17.19
C HIS A 185 -20.01 -9.65 16.18
N ARG A 186 -19.94 -8.32 15.99
CA ARG A 186 -20.74 -7.61 14.99
C ARG A 186 -20.50 -8.13 13.58
N PHE A 187 -19.24 -8.39 13.21
CA PHE A 187 -18.90 -8.96 11.91
C PHE A 187 -19.51 -10.36 11.72
N LYS A 188 -19.43 -11.23 12.74
CA LYS A 188 -20.01 -12.57 12.70
C LYS A 188 -21.53 -12.58 12.58
N GLU A 189 -22.22 -11.72 13.31
CA GLU A 189 -23.68 -11.58 13.18
C GLU A 189 -24.09 -11.00 11.82
N GLY A 190 -23.32 -10.02 11.34
CA GLY A 190 -23.60 -9.30 10.12
C GLY A 190 -23.33 -10.08 8.84
N MET A 191 -22.28 -10.92 8.86
CA MET A 191 -21.68 -11.61 7.73
C MET A 191 -21.22 -13.03 8.14
N PRO A 192 -22.14 -13.93 8.52
CA PRO A 192 -21.78 -15.23 9.08
C PRO A 192 -21.08 -16.17 8.10
N GLU A 193 -21.36 -16.06 6.79
CA GLU A 193 -20.71 -16.86 5.75
C GLU A 193 -19.26 -16.39 5.56
N GLU A 194 -19.05 -15.08 5.45
CA GLU A 194 -17.74 -14.49 5.19
C GLU A 194 -16.81 -14.56 6.41
N SER A 195 -17.37 -14.59 7.62
CA SER A 195 -16.61 -14.67 8.88
C SER A 195 -16.38 -16.09 9.38
N ALA A 196 -16.75 -17.11 8.61
CA ALA A 196 -16.70 -18.52 9.04
C ALA A 196 -15.29 -19.01 9.42
N GLU A 197 -14.24 -18.47 8.77
CA GLU A 197 -12.83 -18.79 9.06
C GLU A 197 -12.25 -17.96 10.23
N TRP A 198 -13.00 -17.03 10.83
CA TRP A 198 -12.49 -16.16 11.90
C TRP A 198 -12.62 -16.81 13.28
N THR A 199 -11.51 -16.88 14.00
CA THR A 199 -11.43 -17.45 15.35
C THR A 199 -10.76 -16.48 16.32
N SER A 200 -10.94 -16.73 17.62
CA SER A 200 -10.29 -15.95 18.68
C SER A 200 -9.66 -16.87 19.72
N TYR A 201 -8.47 -16.50 20.18
CA TYR A 201 -7.75 -17.16 21.27
C TYR A 201 -7.50 -16.17 22.40
N GLU A 202 -7.54 -16.64 23.64
CA GLU A 202 -7.41 -15.78 24.80
C GLU A 202 -6.61 -16.47 25.93
N GLY A 203 -5.66 -15.73 26.51
CA GLY A 203 -4.83 -16.24 27.61
C GLY A 203 -4.17 -17.59 27.29
N ASP A 204 -4.35 -18.58 28.17
CA ASP A 204 -3.74 -19.91 28.03
C ASP A 204 -4.25 -20.72 26.82
N ALA A 205 -5.33 -20.27 26.16
CA ALA A 205 -5.82 -20.89 24.92
C ALA A 205 -5.03 -20.46 23.68
N ILE A 206 -4.14 -19.46 23.79
CA ILE A 206 -3.24 -19.05 22.69
C ILE A 206 -2.21 -20.16 22.48
N PRO A 207 -2.10 -20.74 21.26
CA PRO A 207 -1.15 -21.81 20.99
C PRO A 207 0.30 -21.37 21.24
N ARG A 208 1.08 -22.20 21.96
CA ARG A 208 2.44 -21.85 22.39
C ARG A 208 3.42 -21.70 21.23
N GLU A 209 3.20 -22.44 20.15
CA GLU A 209 3.97 -22.40 18.91
C GLU A 209 3.92 -21.04 18.20
N LEU A 210 2.94 -20.19 18.52
CA LEU A 210 2.87 -18.83 17.98
C LEU A 210 3.86 -17.86 18.64
N CYS A 211 4.47 -18.27 19.77
CA CYS A 211 5.38 -17.44 20.57
C CYS A 211 4.77 -16.13 21.08
N LEU A 212 3.44 -16.07 21.25
CA LEU A 212 2.69 -14.88 21.67
C LEU A 212 2.41 -14.86 23.18
N THR A 213 3.40 -15.19 24.01
CA THR A 213 3.23 -15.35 25.47
C THR A 213 2.83 -14.06 26.21
N ARG A 214 2.98 -12.91 25.55
CA ARG A 214 2.61 -11.58 26.08
C ARG A 214 1.23 -11.11 25.62
N ALA A 215 0.59 -11.83 24.70
CA ALA A 215 -0.69 -11.43 24.17
C ALA A 215 -1.80 -11.67 25.19
N ARG A 216 -2.71 -10.70 25.29
CA ARG A 216 -3.96 -10.83 26.03
C ARG A 216 -4.95 -11.71 25.25
N GLY A 217 -5.01 -11.51 23.94
CA GLY A 217 -5.87 -12.24 23.01
C GLY A 217 -5.42 -12.07 21.57
N VAL A 218 -5.91 -12.96 20.70
CA VAL A 218 -5.59 -12.99 19.27
C VAL A 218 -6.87 -13.23 18.47
N ILE A 219 -7.15 -12.42 17.45
CA ILE A 219 -8.12 -12.74 16.39
C ILE A 219 -7.36 -13.29 15.20
N ALA A 220 -7.81 -14.42 14.66
CA ALA A 220 -7.20 -15.07 13.50
C ALA A 220 -8.21 -15.20 12.36
N GLY A 221 -7.74 -15.08 11.12
CA GLY A 221 -8.57 -15.22 9.91
C GLY A 221 -7.73 -15.33 8.63
N PRO A 222 -8.35 -15.54 7.46
CA PRO A 222 -7.65 -15.69 6.20
C PRO A 222 -6.98 -14.39 5.76
N ALA A 223 -5.76 -14.52 5.25
CA ALA A 223 -4.98 -13.44 4.66
C ALA A 223 -4.07 -14.00 3.57
N GLY A 224 -3.28 -13.12 2.97
CA GLY A 224 -2.21 -13.46 2.06
C GLY A 224 -0.94 -12.69 2.37
N ALA A 225 0.16 -13.24 1.88
CA ALA A 225 1.46 -12.60 1.88
C ALA A 225 2.07 -12.71 0.49
N LEU A 226 2.74 -11.67 0.03
CA LEU A 226 3.47 -11.65 -1.24
C LEU A 226 4.64 -10.67 -1.20
N TRP A 227 5.54 -10.80 -2.17
CA TRP A 227 6.56 -9.83 -2.50
C TRP A 227 5.97 -8.79 -3.47
N PRO A 228 5.61 -7.58 -2.99
CA PRO A 228 4.80 -6.64 -3.75
C PRO A 228 5.48 -6.14 -5.03
N TYR A 229 6.78 -5.90 -4.96
CA TYR A 229 7.57 -5.47 -6.11
C TYR A 229 7.60 -6.53 -7.22
N LYS A 230 8.00 -7.77 -6.90
CA LYS A 230 8.02 -8.90 -7.85
C LYS A 230 6.63 -9.21 -8.42
N PHE A 231 5.56 -9.10 -7.63
CA PHE A 231 4.19 -9.25 -8.15
C PHE A 231 3.91 -8.23 -9.26
N VAL A 232 4.11 -6.94 -9.00
CA VAL A 232 3.83 -5.88 -10.00
C VAL A 232 4.78 -5.96 -11.20
N ILE A 233 6.07 -6.23 -10.97
CA ILE A 233 7.03 -6.41 -12.06
C ILE A 233 6.64 -7.61 -12.93
N GLY A 234 6.22 -8.72 -12.33
CA GLY A 234 5.71 -9.89 -13.04
C GLY A 234 4.50 -9.57 -13.90
N VAL A 235 3.51 -8.84 -13.34
CA VAL A 235 2.34 -8.37 -14.08
C VAL A 235 2.76 -7.51 -15.28
N LEU A 236 3.57 -6.46 -15.07
CA LEU A 236 3.94 -5.54 -16.14
C LEU A 236 4.82 -6.21 -17.21
N THR A 237 5.73 -7.10 -16.80
CA THR A 237 6.56 -7.88 -17.73
C THR A 237 5.69 -8.77 -18.62
N ARG A 238 4.69 -9.43 -18.04
CA ARG A 238 3.75 -10.27 -18.80
C ARG A 238 2.92 -9.43 -19.77
N LEU A 239 2.42 -8.27 -19.35
CA LEU A 239 1.68 -7.36 -20.23
C LEU A 239 2.52 -6.85 -21.40
N LEU A 240 3.80 -6.51 -21.17
CA LEU A 240 4.70 -6.08 -22.26
C LEU A 240 4.98 -7.20 -23.27
N ALA A 241 5.05 -8.45 -22.80
CA ALA A 241 5.24 -9.60 -23.66
C ALA A 241 3.99 -9.95 -24.48
N ASP A 242 2.81 -9.85 -23.86
CA ASP A 242 1.53 -10.20 -24.48
C ASP A 242 0.99 -9.09 -25.39
N PHE A 243 1.35 -7.83 -25.12
CA PHE A 243 0.83 -6.63 -25.81
C PHE A 243 1.96 -5.69 -26.30
N PRO A 244 2.95 -6.17 -27.06
CA PRO A 244 4.16 -5.41 -27.39
C PRO A 244 3.90 -4.15 -28.25
N ASP A 245 2.83 -4.14 -29.04
CA ASP A 245 2.43 -3.00 -29.88
C ASP A 245 1.45 -2.05 -29.17
N ASP A 246 0.76 -2.56 -28.15
CA ASP A 246 -0.39 -1.89 -27.54
C ASP A 246 -0.08 -1.30 -26.15
N PHE A 247 0.93 -1.83 -25.48
CA PHE A 247 1.36 -1.42 -24.15
C PHE A 247 2.82 -0.97 -24.13
N ARG A 248 3.05 0.17 -23.49
CA ARG A 248 4.40 0.71 -23.28
C ARG A 248 4.52 1.31 -21.89
N VAL A 249 5.68 1.15 -21.26
CA VAL A 249 5.98 1.72 -19.94
C VAL A 249 7.23 2.57 -20.07
N GLU A 250 7.20 3.81 -19.60
CA GLU A 250 8.33 4.73 -19.66
C GLU A 250 8.72 5.18 -18.24
N GLU A 251 9.88 4.69 -17.79
CA GLU A 251 10.52 5.12 -16.54
C GLU A 251 11.19 6.49 -16.71
N ASN A 252 11.54 7.12 -15.58
CA ASN A 252 12.22 8.41 -15.52
C ASN A 252 11.53 9.49 -16.37
N THR A 253 10.21 9.42 -16.47
CA THR A 253 9.36 10.26 -17.30
C THR A 253 8.28 10.91 -16.44
N PRO A 254 8.66 11.79 -15.49
CA PRO A 254 7.70 12.51 -14.68
C PRO A 254 6.77 13.33 -15.56
N VAL A 255 5.47 13.16 -15.33
CA VAL A 255 4.43 14.05 -15.85
C VAL A 255 4.45 15.33 -15.03
N THR A 256 4.60 16.47 -15.68
CA THR A 256 4.71 17.79 -15.04
C THR A 256 3.44 18.61 -15.15
N ALA A 257 2.64 18.38 -16.19
CA ALA A 257 1.37 19.07 -16.40
C ALA A 257 0.43 18.26 -17.31
N ILE A 258 -0.87 18.53 -17.19
CA ILE A 258 -1.90 18.00 -18.08
C ILE A 258 -2.79 19.16 -18.50
N HIS A 259 -2.97 19.32 -19.80
CA HIS A 259 -3.82 20.36 -20.37
C HIS A 259 -5.03 19.74 -21.07
N ASP A 260 -6.21 20.29 -20.81
CA ASP A 260 -7.45 19.96 -21.54
C ASP A 260 -7.50 20.78 -22.84
N ASP A 261 -7.29 20.11 -23.97
CA ASP A 261 -7.45 20.67 -25.31
C ASP A 261 -8.90 20.46 -25.75
N THR A 262 -9.70 21.52 -25.63
CA THR A 262 -11.12 21.52 -25.97
C THR A 262 -11.40 21.69 -27.47
N SER A 263 -10.37 21.69 -28.32
CA SER A 263 -10.56 21.74 -29.77
C SER A 263 -11.26 20.45 -30.26
N ALA A 264 -12.30 20.61 -31.07
CA ALA A 264 -13.26 19.54 -31.39
C ALA A 264 -12.69 18.37 -32.23
N ASN A 265 -11.43 18.43 -32.67
CA ASN A 265 -10.82 17.45 -33.58
C ASN A 265 -9.48 16.96 -33.01
N GLY A 266 -9.51 15.90 -32.19
CA GLY A 266 -8.28 15.23 -31.73
C GLY A 266 -8.39 14.60 -30.34
N PRO A 267 -7.28 14.05 -29.82
CA PRO A 267 -7.17 13.62 -28.43
C PRO A 267 -7.36 14.82 -27.48
N ARG A 268 -8.18 14.64 -26.45
CA ARG A 268 -8.60 15.69 -25.52
C ARG A 268 -7.47 16.25 -24.66
N TYR A 269 -6.50 15.44 -24.27
CA TYR A 269 -5.50 15.83 -23.28
C TYR A 269 -4.11 15.97 -23.91
N LYS A 270 -3.35 16.97 -23.45
CA LYS A 270 -1.90 17.05 -23.67
C LYS A 270 -1.20 16.80 -22.36
N VAL A 271 -0.43 15.71 -22.30
CA VAL A 271 0.33 15.30 -21.12
C VAL A 271 1.78 15.73 -21.32
N GLU A 272 2.24 16.68 -20.51
CA GLU A 272 3.61 17.19 -20.55
C GLU A 272 4.52 16.38 -19.63
N THR A 273 5.71 16.06 -20.12
CA THR A 273 6.73 15.31 -19.39
C THR A 273 8.09 15.95 -19.56
N SER A 274 9.06 15.53 -18.76
CA SER A 274 10.47 15.90 -18.92
C SER A 274 11.09 15.52 -20.28
N ARG A 275 10.44 14.63 -21.05
CA ARG A 275 10.94 14.07 -22.31
C ARG A 275 10.10 14.47 -23.54
N GLY A 276 9.09 15.32 -23.36
CA GLY A 276 8.18 15.78 -24.42
C GLY A 276 6.71 15.63 -24.04
N THR A 277 5.83 15.96 -24.99
CA THR A 277 4.37 15.99 -24.80
C THR A 277 3.69 14.87 -25.56
N ILE A 278 2.73 14.20 -24.92
CA ILE A 278 1.89 13.14 -25.52
C ILE A 278 0.45 13.64 -25.61
N ALA A 279 -0.19 13.47 -26.77
CA ALA A 279 -1.63 13.65 -26.92
C ALA A 279 -2.38 12.39 -26.46
N ALA A 280 -3.43 12.52 -25.65
CA ALA A 280 -4.18 11.40 -25.09
C ALA A 280 -5.69 11.60 -25.09
N ARG A 281 -6.48 10.54 -25.28
CA ARG A 281 -7.95 10.60 -25.17
C ARG A 281 -8.38 10.52 -23.71
N HIS A 282 -7.68 9.72 -22.92
CA HIS A 282 -7.92 9.55 -21.48
C HIS A 282 -6.62 9.64 -20.69
N VAL A 283 -6.69 10.19 -19.47
CA VAL A 283 -5.60 10.21 -18.51
C VAL A 283 -6.09 9.61 -17.18
N ILE A 284 -5.33 8.69 -16.62
CA ILE A 284 -5.64 8.00 -15.36
C ILE A 284 -4.54 8.32 -14.34
N HIS A 285 -4.93 8.93 -13.23
CA HIS A 285 -4.02 9.27 -12.14
C HIS A 285 -3.88 8.09 -11.17
N CYS A 286 -2.70 7.47 -11.15
CA CYS A 286 -2.31 6.42 -10.20
C CYS A 286 -1.12 6.88 -9.33
N THR A 287 -1.09 8.16 -8.98
CA THR A 287 0.08 8.86 -8.42
C THR A 287 0.13 8.91 -6.88
N ASN A 288 -0.85 8.32 -6.19
CA ASN A 288 -0.87 8.15 -4.74
C ASN A 288 -0.56 9.48 -3.99
N ALA A 289 0.45 9.50 -3.12
CA ALA A 289 0.89 10.64 -2.31
C ALA A 289 1.13 11.95 -3.10
N HIS A 290 1.36 11.84 -4.41
CA HIS A 290 1.69 12.96 -5.28
C HIS A 290 0.49 13.46 -6.11
N VAL A 291 -0.72 12.92 -5.91
CA VAL A 291 -1.91 13.29 -6.70
C VAL A 291 -2.19 14.80 -6.67
N SER A 292 -2.02 15.42 -5.51
CA SER A 292 -2.28 16.86 -5.28
C SER A 292 -1.26 17.79 -5.95
N HIS A 293 -0.21 17.24 -6.59
CA HIS A 293 0.68 17.99 -7.47
C HIS A 293 0.03 18.25 -8.83
N LEU A 294 -0.50 17.19 -9.47
CA LEU A 294 -1.16 17.29 -10.78
C LEU A 294 -2.62 17.71 -10.66
N VAL A 295 -3.24 17.55 -9.50
CA VAL A 295 -4.63 17.96 -9.23
C VAL A 295 -4.66 18.82 -7.96
N PRO A 296 -4.30 20.12 -8.04
CA PRO A 296 -4.15 20.99 -6.87
C PRO A 296 -5.39 21.09 -5.98
N GLY A 297 -6.59 20.88 -6.54
CA GLY A 297 -7.83 20.80 -5.78
C GLY A 297 -7.88 19.68 -4.74
N PHE A 298 -6.96 18.72 -4.75
CA PHE A 298 -6.86 17.71 -3.68
C PHE A 298 -5.97 18.11 -2.51
N ARG A 299 -5.26 19.24 -2.54
CA ARG A 299 -4.46 19.70 -1.40
C ARG A 299 -5.33 19.85 -0.14
N GLY A 300 -4.90 19.25 0.96
CA GLY A 300 -5.67 19.14 2.22
C GLY A 300 -6.86 18.17 2.20
N ARG A 301 -7.25 17.63 1.04
CA ARG A 301 -8.30 16.59 0.91
C ARG A 301 -7.72 15.21 0.76
N ILE A 302 -6.59 15.10 0.04
CA ILE A 302 -5.76 13.92 -0.05
C ILE A 302 -4.34 14.38 0.27
N PHE A 303 -3.75 13.81 1.31
CA PHE A 303 -2.45 14.24 1.80
C PHE A 303 -1.54 13.03 2.09
N PRO A 304 -0.23 13.23 1.95
CA PRO A 304 0.75 12.17 2.16
C PRO A 304 0.96 11.90 3.66
N VAL A 305 1.24 10.65 3.99
CA VAL A 305 1.66 10.18 5.30
C VAL A 305 2.84 9.23 5.08
N ARG A 306 3.96 9.51 5.73
CA ARG A 306 5.15 8.66 5.64
C ARG A 306 5.00 7.47 6.59
N GLY A 307 5.05 6.27 6.02
CA GLY A 307 5.22 5.03 6.77
C GLY A 307 6.67 4.57 6.74
N GLN A 308 7.02 3.66 7.65
CA GLN A 308 8.34 3.03 7.69
C GLN A 308 8.21 1.51 7.82
N MET A 309 9.20 0.83 7.28
CA MET A 309 9.32 -0.62 7.21
C MET A 309 10.75 -1.03 7.50
N SER A 310 10.90 -2.26 7.93
CA SER A 310 12.18 -2.93 8.16
C SER A 310 12.16 -4.36 7.62
N ALA A 311 13.34 -4.84 7.24
CA ALA A 311 13.61 -6.26 7.03
C ALA A 311 14.55 -6.71 8.13
N GLN A 312 14.17 -7.73 8.90
CA GLN A 312 14.90 -8.14 10.09
C GLN A 312 15.24 -9.63 10.07
N THR A 313 16.38 -9.96 10.65
CA THR A 313 16.77 -11.35 10.88
C THR A 313 16.02 -11.87 12.10
N PRO A 314 15.27 -12.99 11.99
CA PRO A 314 14.60 -13.56 13.15
C PRO A 314 15.62 -14.02 14.20
N GLY A 315 15.20 -14.05 15.46
CA GLY A 315 16.00 -14.69 16.49
C GLY A 315 16.02 -16.22 16.32
N ASP A 316 17.10 -16.85 16.77
CA ASP A 316 17.41 -18.27 16.53
C ASP A 316 16.45 -19.27 17.18
N ASN A 317 15.63 -18.84 18.12
CA ASN A 317 14.57 -19.65 18.72
C ASN A 317 13.19 -19.43 18.06
N PHE A 318 13.02 -18.38 17.24
CA PHE A 318 11.74 -18.09 16.63
C PHE A 318 11.48 -19.04 15.44
N PRO A 319 10.34 -19.75 15.40
CA PRO A 319 10.04 -20.67 14.31
C PRO A 319 9.78 -19.92 13.00
N ASN A 320 10.17 -20.51 11.87
CA ASN A 320 9.73 -20.02 10.57
C ASN A 320 8.25 -20.34 10.38
N GLN A 321 7.42 -19.31 10.35
CA GLN A 321 5.97 -19.35 10.18
C GLN A 321 5.53 -18.72 8.86
N ALA A 322 6.45 -18.51 7.91
CA ALA A 322 6.16 -17.79 6.67
C ALA A 322 5.06 -18.43 5.82
N ALA A 323 4.93 -19.76 5.89
CA ALA A 323 3.89 -20.49 5.16
C ALA A 323 2.50 -20.39 5.82
N ASP A 324 2.46 -20.06 7.11
CA ASP A 324 1.26 -20.23 7.93
C ASP A 324 0.68 -18.90 8.38
N HIS A 325 1.53 -17.92 8.71
CA HIS A 325 1.10 -16.74 9.44
C HIS A 325 1.58 -15.39 8.89
N SER A 326 0.76 -14.38 9.17
CA SER A 326 1.10 -12.97 9.11
C SER A 326 0.54 -12.28 10.35
N TRP A 327 1.00 -11.07 10.73
CA TRP A 327 0.65 -10.48 12.02
C TRP A 327 0.20 -9.03 11.92
N ILE A 328 -0.73 -8.67 12.80
CA ILE A 328 -0.96 -7.30 13.26
C ILE A 328 -0.69 -7.29 14.77
N PHE A 329 0.03 -6.28 15.25
CA PHE A 329 0.29 -6.09 16.68
C PHE A 329 -0.40 -4.82 17.15
N ASN A 330 -1.49 -4.96 17.91
CA ASN A 330 -2.32 -3.84 18.37
C ASN A 330 -1.90 -3.42 19.77
N TYR A 331 -1.45 -2.17 19.89
CA TYR A 331 -1.10 -1.53 21.16
C TYR A 331 -2.23 -0.63 21.64
N ASP A 332 -2.05 -0.02 22.82
CA ASP A 332 -2.98 1.01 23.31
C ASP A 332 -3.11 2.20 22.34
N ARG A 333 -2.05 2.48 21.57
CA ARG A 333 -2.04 3.48 20.50
C ARG A 333 -1.38 2.93 19.24
N GLY A 334 -2.18 2.82 18.18
CA GLY A 334 -1.74 2.34 16.87
C GLY A 334 -1.41 0.85 16.84
N PHE A 335 -0.86 0.43 15.71
CA PHE A 335 -0.53 -0.97 15.46
C PHE A 335 0.72 -1.08 14.59
N ASP A 336 1.35 -2.25 14.64
CA ASP A 336 2.34 -2.70 13.68
C ASP A 336 1.78 -3.85 12.85
N TYR A 337 2.44 -4.15 11.73
CA TYR A 337 2.07 -5.25 10.85
C TYR A 337 3.32 -5.95 10.33
N MET A 338 3.22 -7.26 10.11
CA MET A 338 4.38 -8.07 9.73
C MET A 338 4.02 -9.22 8.80
N THR A 339 4.81 -9.41 7.74
CA THR A 339 4.92 -10.69 7.02
C THR A 339 6.27 -11.32 7.32
N GLN A 340 6.39 -12.63 7.09
CA GLN A 340 7.67 -13.33 7.08
C GLN A 340 7.94 -13.85 5.67
N LEU A 341 9.15 -13.71 5.15
CA LEU A 341 9.53 -14.30 3.87
C LEU A 341 9.79 -15.81 4.05
N PRO A 342 9.63 -16.65 3.01
CA PRO A 342 9.93 -18.08 3.08
C PRO A 342 11.32 -18.40 3.64
N GLU A 343 12.31 -17.55 3.34
CA GLU A 343 13.68 -17.65 3.82
C GLU A 343 13.86 -17.22 5.30
N GLY A 344 12.80 -16.72 5.93
CA GLY A 344 12.71 -16.44 7.36
C GLY A 344 12.76 -14.95 7.76
N GLN A 345 13.13 -14.05 6.84
CA GLN A 345 13.22 -12.61 7.11
C GLN A 345 11.87 -12.04 7.53
N MET A 346 11.88 -11.18 8.55
CA MET A 346 10.70 -10.53 9.09
C MET A 346 10.53 -9.16 8.45
N MET A 347 9.39 -8.92 7.82
CA MET A 347 9.06 -7.67 7.15
C MET A 347 8.12 -6.87 8.04
N LEU A 348 8.69 -6.16 9.02
CA LEU A 348 7.93 -5.41 10.02
C LEU A 348 7.76 -3.95 9.60
N GLY A 349 6.51 -3.49 9.55
CA GLY A 349 6.15 -2.09 9.39
C GLY A 349 5.20 -1.61 10.47
N GLY A 350 5.01 -0.29 10.52
CA GLY A 350 4.16 0.35 11.52
C GLY A 350 4.91 1.44 12.28
N GLY A 351 4.71 1.49 13.59
CA GLY A 351 5.35 2.43 14.51
C GLY A 351 4.86 3.87 14.38
N PHE A 352 3.87 4.14 13.52
CA PHE A 352 3.40 5.49 13.24
C PHE A 352 2.97 6.23 14.53
N ALA A 353 2.18 5.57 15.38
CA ALA A 353 1.72 6.14 16.65
C ALA A 353 2.85 6.25 17.71
N GLN A 354 3.95 5.53 17.53
CA GLN A 354 5.16 5.60 18.35
C GLN A 354 6.12 6.69 17.84
N GLY A 355 5.84 7.28 16.68
CA GLY A 355 6.55 8.41 16.12
C GLY A 355 6.43 9.69 16.95
N GLU A 356 7.20 10.71 16.56
CA GLU A 356 7.20 12.00 17.25
C GLU A 356 5.78 12.60 17.32
N ALA A 357 5.38 12.99 18.53
CA ALA A 357 4.05 13.52 18.83
C ALA A 357 2.91 12.63 18.30
N GLY A 358 3.04 11.31 18.43
CA GLY A 358 2.01 10.36 18.01
C GLY A 358 1.90 10.17 16.50
N GLY A 359 2.95 10.50 15.75
CA GLY A 359 2.98 10.41 14.27
C GLY A 359 2.73 11.73 13.55
N LEU A 360 2.49 12.83 14.28
CA LEU A 360 2.28 14.17 13.70
C LEU A 360 3.43 14.59 12.75
N ALA A 361 4.67 14.24 13.10
CA ALA A 361 5.85 14.59 12.30
C ALA A 361 5.82 13.94 10.90
N ASP A 362 5.15 12.80 10.76
CA ASP A 362 5.06 12.02 9.52
C ASP A 362 3.80 12.36 8.69
N LEU A 363 2.91 13.22 9.22
CA LEU A 363 1.78 13.79 8.47
C LEU A 363 2.25 14.87 7.49
N GLY A 364 1.78 14.78 6.24
CA GLY A 364 2.11 15.71 5.17
C GLY A 364 3.49 15.49 4.55
N ILE A 365 4.17 14.38 4.84
CA ILE A 365 5.50 14.07 4.31
C ILE A 365 5.38 13.24 3.02
N SER A 366 5.63 13.87 1.87
CA SER A 366 5.60 13.23 0.53
C SER A 366 6.92 12.59 0.10
N THR A 367 7.99 12.70 0.91
CA THR A 367 9.30 12.13 0.58
C THR A 367 9.55 10.79 1.27
N ASP A 368 10.30 9.92 0.60
CA ASP A 368 10.83 8.64 1.07
C ASP A 368 12.37 8.64 1.18
N SER A 369 12.98 9.85 1.26
CA SER A 369 14.43 10.08 1.36
C SER A 369 15.03 9.81 2.75
N ASP A 370 14.23 9.95 3.80
CA ASP A 370 14.71 9.95 5.18
C ASP A 370 13.89 8.99 6.06
N LEU A 371 14.53 8.50 7.12
CA LEU A 371 13.90 7.72 8.18
C LEU A 371 13.30 8.64 9.26
N SER A 372 12.27 8.14 9.94
CA SER A 372 11.73 8.75 11.17
C SER A 372 12.45 8.14 12.37
N LEU A 373 13.14 8.96 13.16
CA LEU A 373 14.01 8.50 14.26
C LEU A 373 13.27 7.64 15.29
N TYR A 374 12.10 8.08 15.75
CA TYR A 374 11.34 7.34 16.77
C TYR A 374 10.76 6.04 16.23
N ILE A 375 10.36 6.03 14.95
CA ILE A 375 9.89 4.81 14.30
C ILE A 375 11.06 3.84 14.08
N ASP A 376 12.25 4.35 13.76
CA ASP A 376 13.48 3.55 13.64
C ASP A 376 13.84 2.87 14.97
N ILE A 377 13.80 3.61 16.08
CA ILE A 377 14.01 3.06 17.43
C ILE A 377 12.99 1.95 17.73
N HIS A 378 11.70 2.21 17.45
CA HIS A 378 10.62 1.27 17.71
C HIS A 378 10.78 -0.02 16.91
N LEU A 379 10.87 0.08 15.58
CA LEU A 379 10.97 -1.07 14.69
C LEU A 379 12.22 -1.91 14.97
N SER A 380 13.34 -1.29 15.33
CA SER A 380 14.59 -1.99 15.66
C SER A 380 14.52 -2.88 16.91
N GLY A 381 13.54 -2.65 17.81
CA GLY A 381 13.43 -3.37 19.08
C GLY A 381 12.13 -4.17 19.27
N ALA A 382 11.09 -3.89 18.48
CA ALA A 382 9.72 -4.36 18.74
C ALA A 382 9.61 -5.90 18.78
N LEU A 383 10.19 -6.63 17.81
CA LEU A 383 9.98 -8.07 17.67
C LEU A 383 10.43 -8.86 18.90
N ARG A 384 11.62 -8.58 19.43
CA ARG A 384 12.12 -9.21 20.66
C ARG A 384 11.22 -8.91 21.86
N ALA A 385 10.63 -7.71 21.92
CA ALA A 385 9.72 -7.32 22.99
C ALA A 385 8.34 -8.01 22.86
N ILE A 386 7.84 -8.19 21.64
CA ILE A 386 6.55 -8.82 21.33
C ILE A 386 6.61 -10.32 21.60
N PHE A 387 7.57 -11.02 20.98
CA PHE A 387 7.70 -12.48 21.09
C PHE A 387 8.40 -12.92 22.38
N GLY A 388 8.99 -11.98 23.12
CA GLY A 388 9.67 -12.24 24.38
C GLY A 388 11.09 -12.79 24.19
N ALA A 389 12.00 -12.40 25.10
CA ALA A 389 13.42 -12.69 24.99
C ALA A 389 13.78 -14.19 24.88
N LYS A 390 12.97 -15.06 25.50
CA LYS A 390 13.20 -16.51 25.50
C LYS A 390 12.85 -17.14 24.15
N ASP A 391 11.64 -16.88 23.67
CA ASP A 391 11.13 -17.48 22.43
C ASP A 391 11.73 -16.80 21.19
N TRP A 392 12.15 -15.54 21.30
CA TRP A 392 12.95 -14.88 20.28
C TRP A 392 14.37 -15.44 20.20
N GLY A 393 15.06 -15.63 21.33
CA GLY A 393 16.46 -16.08 21.35
C GLY A 393 17.45 -14.98 20.95
N CYS A 394 18.58 -15.36 20.37
CA CYS A 394 19.63 -14.46 19.90
C CYS A 394 19.54 -14.27 18.38
N VAL A 395 19.88 -13.08 17.88
CA VAL A 395 19.92 -12.85 16.44
C VAL A 395 21.33 -13.15 15.92
N GLN A 396 21.43 -14.01 14.92
CA GLN A 396 22.70 -14.36 14.28
C GLN A 396 22.93 -13.43 13.08
N GLY A 397 24.02 -12.66 13.09
CA GLY A 397 24.31 -11.68 12.05
C GLY A 397 23.67 -10.32 12.31
N GLU A 398 23.24 -9.64 11.24
CA GLU A 398 22.69 -8.28 11.31
C GLU A 398 21.20 -8.31 11.71
N PRO A 399 20.80 -7.69 12.84
CA PRO A 399 19.40 -7.74 13.29
C PRO A 399 18.43 -7.01 12.36
N VAL A 400 18.81 -5.84 11.87
CA VAL A 400 18.04 -5.03 10.92
C VAL A 400 18.82 -5.00 9.61
N GLN A 401 18.39 -5.79 8.63
CA GLN A 401 19.04 -5.91 7.33
C GLN A 401 18.78 -4.68 6.44
N ALA A 402 17.62 -4.06 6.59
CA ALA A 402 17.24 -2.84 5.90
C ALA A 402 16.15 -2.10 6.66
N MET A 403 16.13 -0.77 6.51
CA MET A 403 15.09 0.13 7.00
C MET A 403 14.78 1.13 5.89
N TRP A 404 13.50 1.33 5.57
CA TRP A 404 13.08 2.26 4.52
C TRP A 404 11.74 2.89 4.84
N THR A 405 11.53 4.08 4.28
CA THR A 405 10.25 4.79 4.36
C THR A 405 9.50 4.71 3.04
N GLY A 406 8.19 4.94 3.08
CA GLY A 406 7.35 5.09 1.89
C GLY A 406 6.21 6.07 2.17
N SER A 407 5.85 6.88 1.18
CA SER A 407 4.74 7.83 1.32
C SER A 407 3.44 7.25 0.79
N MET A 408 2.39 7.29 1.60
CA MET A 408 1.03 6.84 1.28
C MET A 408 0.07 8.02 1.29
N ALA A 409 -0.94 8.02 0.45
CA ALA A 409 -2.00 9.03 0.48
C ALA A 409 -3.17 8.58 1.33
N PHE A 410 -3.68 9.50 2.13
CA PHE A 410 -4.95 9.35 2.84
C PHE A 410 -5.88 10.48 2.45
N SER A 411 -7.13 10.15 2.17
CA SER A 411 -8.18 11.14 2.01
C SER A 411 -8.68 11.62 3.38
N SER A 412 -9.25 12.82 3.41
CA SER A 412 -9.84 13.40 4.62
C SER A 412 -11.07 12.64 5.09
N ASP A 413 -11.75 11.91 4.21
CA ASP A 413 -12.92 11.07 4.52
C ASP A 413 -12.58 9.60 4.83
N GLY A 414 -11.34 9.15 4.55
CA GLY A 414 -10.90 7.78 4.79
C GLY A 414 -11.26 6.76 3.72
N PHE A 415 -11.82 7.19 2.59
CA PHE A 415 -12.16 6.31 1.46
C PHE A 415 -11.22 6.49 0.28
N PRO A 416 -10.95 5.43 -0.50
CA PRO A 416 -10.23 5.56 -1.75
C PRO A 416 -11.02 6.42 -2.74
N TRP A 417 -10.32 7.28 -3.48
CA TRP A 417 -10.92 8.10 -4.53
C TRP A 417 -10.77 7.41 -5.89
N VAL A 418 -11.86 6.81 -6.37
CA VAL A 418 -11.91 6.08 -7.64
C VAL A 418 -13.05 6.63 -8.50
N GLY A 419 -12.73 7.17 -9.67
CA GLY A 419 -13.72 7.70 -10.61
C GLY A 419 -13.19 8.89 -11.42
N GLN A 420 -14.09 9.50 -12.20
CA GLN A 420 -13.78 10.72 -12.94
C GLN A 420 -13.52 11.87 -11.97
N LEU A 421 -12.47 12.66 -12.23
CA LEU A 421 -12.17 13.84 -11.43
C LEU A 421 -13.35 14.84 -11.49
N PRO A 422 -13.90 15.27 -10.33
CA PRO A 422 -14.90 16.31 -10.31
C PRO A 422 -14.36 17.64 -10.83
N GLY A 423 -15.19 18.41 -11.55
CA GLY A 423 -14.80 19.74 -12.02
C GLY A 423 -14.31 20.68 -10.91
N ALA A 424 -14.81 20.50 -9.69
CA ALA A 424 -14.42 21.29 -8.52
C ALA A 424 -12.97 21.10 -8.06
N VAL A 425 -12.31 19.99 -8.42
CA VAL A 425 -10.88 19.75 -8.07
C VAL A 425 -9.94 20.02 -9.24
N THR A 426 -10.48 20.17 -10.46
CA THR A 426 -9.73 20.44 -11.69
C THR A 426 -9.89 21.87 -12.21
N ALA A 427 -10.84 22.64 -11.67
CA ALA A 427 -10.96 24.08 -11.94
C ALA A 427 -9.77 24.79 -11.28
N VAL A 428 -8.82 25.23 -12.10
CA VAL A 428 -7.69 26.07 -11.70
C VAL A 428 -8.00 27.52 -12.07
#